data_AF-A0A918AII8-F1
#
_entry.id   AF-A0A918AII8-F1
#
_cell.length_a   1.000
_cell.length_b   1.000
_cell.length_c   1.000
_cell.angle_alpha   90.00
_cell.angle_beta   90.00
_cell.angle_gamma   90.00
#
_symmetry.space_group_name_H-M   'P 1'
#
loop_
_entity.id
_entity.type
_entity.pdbx_description
1 polymer ?
#
loop_
_entity_poly.entity_id
_entity_poly.type
_entity_poly.pdbx_seq_one_letter_code
_entity_poly.pdbx_strand_id
1 'polypeptide(L)'
;MTDPFRFYKEAHLDDSSVLVYRAPVDAIESWRELAEQVRVELARMGFPVTVLSAEILESEPVGGHVLVHEIEPYGVALDWHAPVQDSRSFTEKVLNQEPEGLISYVSAATSIIIRAMFGVLEEAGFRVLVDHQERNYYLHRVLEAPRSPIT
;
A
#
# COMPACT_ATOMS: atom_id res chain seq x y z
N MET A 1 9.05 8.19 14.01
CA MET A 1 7.79 7.79 13.34
C MET A 1 6.99 6.89 14.26
N THR A 2 5.67 6.99 14.18
CA THR A 2 4.76 6.17 14.98
C THR A 2 4.63 4.76 14.39
N ASP A 3 4.92 3.74 15.20
CA ASP A 3 4.83 2.33 14.83
C ASP A 3 3.37 1.91 14.55
N PRO A 4 3.02 1.47 13.32
CA PRO A 4 1.66 1.06 12.97
C PRO A 4 1.19 -0.21 13.70
N PHE A 5 2.09 -1.09 14.14
CA PHE A 5 1.72 -2.35 14.78
C PHE A 5 1.15 -2.15 16.19
N ARG A 6 1.41 -1.00 16.84
CA ARG A 6 0.82 -0.68 18.14
C ARG A 6 -0.71 -0.53 18.03
N PHE A 7 -1.20 0.03 16.94
CA PHE A 7 -2.63 0.27 16.71
C PHE A 7 -3.38 -0.99 16.32
N TYR A 8 -2.72 -1.92 15.63
CA TYR A 8 -3.29 -3.24 15.36
C TYR A 8 -3.69 -3.95 16.66
N LYS A 9 -2.79 -3.93 17.65
CA LYS A 9 -3.04 -4.53 18.96
C LYS A 9 -4.15 -3.81 19.72
N GLU A 10 -4.19 -2.47 19.68
CA GLU A 10 -5.24 -1.69 20.34
C GLU A 10 -6.61 -1.94 19.72
N ALA A 11 -6.70 -1.99 18.38
CA ALA A 11 -7.93 -2.28 17.66
C ALA A 11 -8.48 -3.70 17.94
N HIS A 12 -7.61 -4.68 18.18
CA HIS A 12 -8.02 -6.05 18.52
C HIS A 12 -8.39 -6.23 20.01
N LEU A 13 -8.07 -5.26 20.87
CA LEU A 13 -8.44 -5.26 22.29
C LEU A 13 -9.72 -4.46 22.56
N ASP A 14 -10.11 -3.58 21.64
CA ASP A 14 -11.36 -2.83 21.71
C ASP A 14 -12.52 -3.72 21.24
N ASP A 15 -13.22 -4.35 22.20
CA ASP A 15 -14.38 -5.24 21.98
C ASP A 15 -15.63 -4.47 21.48
N SER A 16 -15.47 -3.23 21.04
CA SER A 16 -16.54 -2.41 20.46
C SER A 16 -16.74 -2.76 18.99
N SER A 17 -17.48 -3.85 18.76
CA SER A 17 -17.97 -4.35 17.46
C SER A 17 -18.76 -3.35 16.57
N VAL A 18 -18.75 -2.05 16.88
CA VAL A 18 -19.55 -1.00 16.24
C VAL A 18 -18.73 0.19 15.75
N LEU A 19 -17.49 0.41 16.23
CA LEU A 19 -16.66 1.55 15.82
C LEU A 19 -15.34 1.07 15.21
N VAL A 20 -15.10 1.44 13.95
CA VAL A 20 -13.80 1.21 13.31
C VAL A 20 -12.76 2.03 14.07
N TYR A 21 -11.80 1.36 14.72
CA TYR A 21 -10.70 2.04 15.39
C TYR A 21 -9.87 2.79 14.35
N ARG A 22 -9.77 4.11 14.51
CA ARG A 22 -8.93 4.98 13.68
C ARG A 22 -7.71 5.39 14.47
N ALA A 23 -6.54 5.39 13.82
CA ALA A 23 -5.31 5.87 14.42
C ALA A 23 -5.43 7.36 14.84
N PRO A 24 -4.72 7.77 15.90
CA PRO A 24 -4.56 9.17 16.28
C PRO A 24 -4.04 10.06 15.13
N VAL A 25 -4.47 11.32 15.11
CA VAL A 25 -4.15 12.28 14.04
C VAL A 25 -2.64 12.48 13.86
N ASP A 26 -1.88 12.55 14.95
CA ASP A 26 -0.42 12.67 14.92
C ASP A 26 0.26 11.47 14.25
N ALA A 27 -0.29 10.27 14.43
CA ALA A 27 0.19 9.08 13.74
C ALA A 27 -0.09 9.16 12.24
N ILE A 28 -1.31 9.54 11.87
CA ILE A 28 -1.74 9.69 10.47
C ILE A 28 -0.88 10.74 9.76
N GLU A 29 -0.63 11.89 10.38
CA GLU A 29 0.25 12.93 9.84
C GLU A 29 1.66 12.39 9.61
N SER A 30 2.23 11.66 10.58
CA SER A 30 3.55 11.05 10.42
C SER A 30 3.62 10.02 9.28
N TRP A 31 2.53 9.31 9.00
CA TRP A 31 2.44 8.38 7.88
C TRP A 31 2.25 9.08 6.55
N ARG A 32 1.52 10.19 6.50
CA ARG A 32 1.42 11.04 5.30
C ARG A 32 2.78 11.63 4.93
N GLU A 33 3.55 12.09 5.91
CA GLU A 33 4.92 12.56 5.69
C GLU A 33 5.84 11.46 5.16
N LEU A 34 5.75 10.23 5.68
CA LEU A 34 6.46 9.09 5.14
C LEU A 34 6.02 8.79 3.69
N ALA A 35 4.71 8.79 3.43
CA ALA A 35 4.17 8.49 2.11
C ALA A 35 4.66 9.49 1.05
N GLU A 36 4.77 10.77 1.39
CA GLU A 36 5.35 11.78 0.50
C GLU A 36 6.84 11.55 0.24
N GLN A 37 7.62 11.14 1.26
CA GLN A 37 9.03 10.79 1.06
C GLN A 37 9.20 9.58 0.14
N VAL A 38 8.35 8.57 0.31
CA VAL A 38 8.28 7.39 -0.58
C VAL A 38 7.93 7.81 -2.00
N ARG A 39 6.92 8.68 -2.18
CA ARG A 39 6.52 9.19 -3.50
C ARG A 39 7.66 9.91 -4.19
N VAL A 40 8.36 10.80 -3.48
CA VAL A 40 9.50 11.55 -4.03
C VAL A 40 10.62 10.60 -4.46
N GLU A 41 10.95 9.61 -3.63
CA GLU A 41 12.02 8.66 -3.93
C GLU A 41 11.69 7.76 -5.11
N LEU A 42 10.48 7.19 -5.15
CA LEU A 42 10.02 6.39 -6.28
C LEU A 42 9.99 7.20 -7.57
N ALA A 43 9.50 8.45 -7.53
CA ALA A 43 9.51 9.34 -8.68
C ALA A 43 10.93 9.65 -9.16
N ARG A 44 11.89 9.88 -8.24
CA ARG A 44 13.32 10.09 -8.54
C ARG A 44 13.92 8.90 -9.30
N MET A 45 13.45 7.70 -8.98
CA MET A 45 13.92 6.43 -9.56
C MET A 45 13.10 5.97 -10.76
N GLY A 46 12.16 6.79 -11.26
CA GLY A 46 11.41 6.52 -12.48
C GLY A 46 10.07 5.79 -12.29
N PHE A 47 9.60 5.65 -11.05
CA PHE A 47 8.29 5.10 -10.70
C PHE A 47 7.34 6.23 -10.28
N PRO A 48 6.57 6.82 -11.20
CA PRO A 48 5.55 7.79 -10.81
C PRO A 48 4.46 7.08 -9.99
N VAL A 49 4.22 7.57 -8.79
CA VAL A 49 3.20 7.05 -7.87
C VAL A 49 2.33 8.15 -7.29
N THR A 50 1.11 7.80 -6.90
CA THR A 50 0.15 8.71 -6.25
C THR A 50 0.00 8.35 -4.79
N VAL A 51 -0.01 9.34 -3.90
CA VAL A 51 -0.35 9.13 -2.49
C VAL A 51 -1.87 9.16 -2.34
N LEU A 52 -2.44 8.12 -1.75
CA LEU A 52 -3.87 7.96 -1.56
C LEU A 52 -4.18 7.74 -0.08
N SER A 53 -5.27 8.34 0.41
CA SER A 53 -5.89 7.91 1.67
C SER A 53 -6.83 6.75 1.36
N ALA A 54 -6.75 5.67 2.13
CA ALA A 54 -7.53 4.45 1.88
C ALA A 54 -9.06 4.66 1.98
N GLU A 55 -9.53 5.81 2.49
CA GLU A 55 -10.96 6.08 2.71
C GLU A 55 -11.69 6.67 1.49
N ILE A 56 -11.00 7.06 0.42
CA ILE A 56 -11.60 7.80 -0.70
C ILE A 56 -11.16 7.19 -2.03
N LEU A 57 -11.86 6.17 -2.53
CA LEU A 57 -11.60 5.64 -3.86
C LEU A 57 -12.91 5.31 -4.59
N GLU A 58 -13.64 6.36 -5.01
CA GLU A 58 -14.66 6.21 -6.06
C GLU A 58 -14.03 5.91 -7.43
N SER A 59 -12.70 6.06 -7.56
CA SER A 59 -11.90 5.66 -8.71
C SER A 59 -10.42 5.81 -8.35
N GLU A 60 -9.69 4.71 -8.17
CA GLU A 60 -8.24 4.77 -7.99
C GLU A 60 -7.57 5.20 -9.31
N PRO A 61 -6.61 6.14 -9.28
CA PRO A 61 -5.88 6.48 -10.50
C PRO A 61 -5.07 5.27 -10.98
N VAL A 62 -4.94 5.09 -12.29
CA VAL A 62 -4.08 4.03 -12.83
C VAL A 62 -2.61 4.26 -12.45
N GLY A 63 -1.91 3.19 -12.08
CA GLY A 63 -0.48 3.19 -11.81
C GLY A 63 -0.12 2.80 -10.38
N GLY A 64 1.06 3.23 -9.93
CA GLY A 64 1.57 2.90 -8.61
C GLY A 64 1.00 3.81 -7.53
N HIS A 65 0.74 3.24 -6.36
CA HIS A 65 0.16 3.95 -5.23
C HIS A 65 1.02 3.82 -3.99
N VAL A 66 0.95 4.88 -3.18
CA VAL A 66 1.41 4.88 -1.80
C VAL A 66 0.18 5.10 -0.92
N LEU A 67 -0.32 4.03 -0.33
CA LEU A 67 -1.54 4.02 0.47
C LEU A 67 -1.22 4.42 1.91
N VAL A 68 -1.99 5.37 2.45
CA VAL A 68 -2.00 5.70 3.87
C VAL A 68 -3.25 5.10 4.52
N HIS A 69 -3.03 4.10 5.36
CA HIS A 69 -4.08 3.40 6.10
C HIS A 69 -4.30 4.06 7.46
N GLU A 70 -5.40 4.80 7.61
CA GLU A 70 -5.80 5.44 8.87
C GLU A 70 -6.49 4.44 9.83
N ILE A 71 -7.02 3.36 9.27
CA ILE A 71 -7.63 2.21 9.93
C ILE A 71 -6.82 0.96 9.61
N GLU A 72 -7.17 -0.21 10.16
CA GLU A 72 -6.49 -1.48 9.83
C GLU A 72 -6.36 -1.65 8.31
N PRO A 73 -5.15 -1.91 7.76
CA PRO A 73 -3.93 -2.43 8.42
C PRO A 73 -2.98 -1.42 9.08
N TYR A 74 -3.31 -0.12 9.13
CA TYR A 74 -2.52 1.01 9.64
C TYR A 74 -1.17 1.26 8.94
N GLY A 75 -0.77 2.52 8.81
CA GLY A 75 0.55 2.89 8.27
C GLY A 75 0.60 3.07 6.76
N VAL A 76 1.77 2.83 6.16
CA VAL A 76 2.04 3.10 4.74
C VAL A 76 2.27 1.79 3.99
N ALA A 77 1.61 1.60 2.86
CA ALA A 77 1.78 0.46 1.98
C ALA A 77 1.92 0.87 0.51
N LEU A 78 2.54 0.02 -0.29
CA LEU A 78 2.58 0.15 -1.75
C LEU A 78 1.50 -0.71 -2.40
N ASP A 79 0.91 -0.18 -3.45
CA ASP A 79 0.01 -0.92 -4.32
C ASP A 79 0.19 -0.52 -5.79
N TRP A 80 -0.45 -1.26 -6.69
CA TRP A 80 -0.46 -0.98 -8.12
C TRP A 80 -1.82 -1.31 -8.75
N HIS A 81 -2.46 -0.28 -9.31
CA HIS A 81 -3.67 -0.42 -10.10
C HIS A 81 -3.33 -0.45 -11.59
N ALA A 82 -3.43 -1.62 -12.20
CA ALA A 82 -3.13 -1.80 -13.61
C ALA A 82 -4.27 -1.24 -14.49
N PRO A 83 -3.98 -0.55 -15.61
CA PRO A 83 -5.01 0.06 -16.46
C PRO A 83 -6.04 -0.95 -17.00
N VAL A 84 -5.62 -2.21 -17.15
CA VAL A 84 -6.51 -3.28 -17.63
C VAL A 84 -7.58 -3.65 -16.60
N GLN A 85 -7.40 -3.33 -15.32
CA GLN A 85 -8.39 -3.57 -14.27
C GLN A 85 -9.67 -2.75 -14.48
N ASP A 86 -9.56 -1.57 -15.12
CA ASP A 86 -10.71 -0.73 -15.48
C ASP A 86 -11.40 -1.19 -16.78
N SER A 87 -10.85 -2.20 -17.45
CA SER A 87 -11.44 -2.71 -18.69
C SER A 87 -12.65 -3.59 -18.39
N ARG A 88 -13.70 -3.44 -19.20
CA ARG A 88 -14.90 -4.30 -19.15
C ARG A 88 -14.56 -5.78 -19.20
N SER A 89 -13.59 -6.17 -20.03
CA SER A 89 -13.14 -7.57 -20.14
C SER A 89 -12.54 -8.11 -18.85
N PHE A 90 -11.84 -7.27 -18.07
CA PHE A 90 -11.31 -7.67 -16.77
C PHE A 90 -12.44 -7.80 -15.75
N THR A 91 -13.33 -6.81 -15.69
CA THR A 91 -14.51 -6.84 -14.80
C THR A 91 -15.37 -8.07 -15.05
N GLU A 92 -15.68 -8.40 -16.31
CA GLU A 92 -16.48 -9.58 -16.67
C GLU A 92 -15.80 -10.88 -16.22
N LYS A 93 -14.49 -11.02 -16.40
CA LYS A 93 -13.73 -12.20 -15.95
C LYS A 93 -13.71 -12.35 -14.42
N VAL A 94 -13.58 -11.23 -13.70
CA VAL A 94 -13.62 -11.23 -12.23
C VAL A 94 -15.01 -11.67 -11.75
N LEU A 95 -16.07 -11.12 -12.34
CA LEU A 95 -17.45 -11.46 -11.99
C LEU A 95 -17.78 -12.93 -12.29
N ASN A 96 -17.25 -13.48 -13.38
CA ASN A 96 -17.44 -14.88 -13.77
C ASN A 96 -16.53 -15.86 -13.02
N GLN A 97 -15.63 -15.38 -12.13
CA GLN A 97 -14.66 -16.19 -11.42
C GLN A 97 -13.78 -17.04 -12.35
N GLU A 98 -13.30 -16.44 -13.43
CA GLU A 98 -12.41 -17.06 -14.41
C GLU A 98 -10.96 -16.54 -14.21
N PRO A 99 -10.22 -17.02 -13.18
CA PRO A 99 -8.91 -16.47 -12.83
C PRO A 99 -7.82 -16.76 -13.88
N GLU A 100 -8.06 -17.70 -14.79
CA GLU A 100 -7.10 -18.13 -15.79
C GLU A 100 -6.84 -17.05 -16.86
N GLY A 101 -5.57 -16.94 -17.26
CA GLY A 101 -5.13 -15.97 -18.24
C GLY A 101 -5.00 -14.56 -17.66
N LEU A 102 -5.99 -13.70 -17.90
CA LEU A 102 -5.86 -12.25 -17.70
C LEU A 102 -5.69 -11.85 -16.23
N ILE A 103 -6.49 -12.42 -15.32
CA ILE A 103 -6.41 -12.11 -13.88
C ILE A 103 -5.06 -12.57 -13.31
N SER A 104 -4.65 -13.80 -13.62
CA SER A 104 -3.35 -14.35 -13.24
C SER A 104 -2.18 -13.52 -13.78
N TYR A 105 -2.27 -13.06 -15.02
CA TYR A 105 -1.27 -12.18 -15.64
C TYR A 105 -1.18 -10.84 -14.91
N VAL A 106 -2.31 -10.19 -14.62
CA VAL A 106 -2.34 -8.92 -13.89
C VAL A 106 -1.75 -9.09 -12.49
N SER A 107 -2.15 -10.14 -11.76
CA SER A 107 -1.60 -10.44 -10.44
C SER A 107 -0.07 -10.61 -10.46
N ALA A 108 0.45 -11.35 -11.45
CA ALA A 108 1.89 -11.54 -11.63
C ALA A 108 2.61 -10.20 -11.96
N ALA A 109 2.05 -9.41 -12.88
CA ALA A 109 2.61 -8.11 -13.25
C ALA A 109 2.63 -7.13 -12.07
N THR A 110 1.53 -7.05 -11.31
CA THR A 110 1.43 -6.27 -10.08
C THR A 110 2.48 -6.70 -9.07
N SER A 111 2.65 -8.01 -8.84
CA SER A 111 3.68 -8.51 -7.91
C SER A 111 5.10 -8.11 -8.33
N ILE A 112 5.42 -8.18 -9.63
CA ILE A 112 6.73 -7.78 -10.15
C ILE A 112 6.98 -6.29 -9.93
N ILE A 113 6.01 -5.43 -10.28
CA ILE A 113 6.16 -3.98 -10.15
C ILE A 113 6.28 -3.57 -8.69
N ILE A 114 5.43 -4.10 -7.81
CA ILE A 114 5.50 -3.79 -6.38
C ILE A 114 6.84 -4.22 -5.80
N ARG A 115 7.35 -5.42 -6.14
CA ARG A 115 8.69 -5.87 -5.72
C ARG A 115 9.80 -4.96 -6.21
N ALA A 116 9.70 -4.44 -7.44
CA ALA A 116 10.67 -3.49 -7.97
C ALA A 116 10.67 -2.17 -7.20
N MET A 117 9.49 -1.59 -6.94
CA MET A 117 9.35 -0.40 -6.10
C MET A 117 9.90 -0.64 -4.69
N PHE A 118 9.63 -1.82 -4.12
CA PHE A 118 10.13 -2.22 -2.81
C PHE A 118 11.65 -2.27 -2.75
N GLY A 119 12.29 -2.91 -3.74
CA GLY A 119 13.74 -2.99 -3.83
C GLY A 119 14.39 -1.61 -4.00
N VAL A 120 13.74 -0.70 -4.76
CA VAL A 120 14.21 0.69 -4.87
C VAL A 120 14.21 1.38 -3.50
N LEU A 121 13.14 1.24 -2.73
CA LEU A 121 13.05 1.84 -1.39
C LEU A 121 14.05 1.21 -0.41
N GLU A 122 14.24 -0.10 -0.46
CA GLU A 122 15.22 -0.81 0.36
C GLU A 122 16.65 -0.34 0.07
N GLU A 123 17.03 -0.23 -1.20
CA GLU A 123 18.33 0.32 -1.64
C GLU A 123 18.48 1.80 -1.27
N ALA A 124 17.38 2.54 -1.26
CA ALA A 124 17.31 3.91 -0.75
C ALA A 124 17.38 4.01 0.79
N GLY A 125 17.51 2.88 1.49
CA GLY A 125 17.64 2.83 2.94
C GLY A 125 16.34 3.06 3.71
N PHE A 126 15.19 3.01 3.03
CA PHE A 126 13.91 2.92 3.72
C PHE A 126 13.80 1.57 4.43
N ARG A 127 13.23 1.57 5.63
CA ARG A 127 12.89 0.34 6.32
C ARG A 127 11.57 -0.17 5.76
N VAL A 128 11.60 -1.30 5.09
CA VAL A 128 10.45 -1.91 4.44
C VAL A 128 10.13 -3.29 5.04
N LEU A 129 8.87 -3.73 4.93
CA LEU A 129 8.42 -5.04 5.44
C LEU A 129 7.33 -5.64 4.55
N VAL A 130 7.52 -6.89 4.12
CA VAL A 130 6.45 -7.68 3.51
C VAL A 130 5.66 -8.35 4.63
N ASP A 131 4.43 -7.89 4.83
CA ASP A 131 3.52 -8.38 5.85
C ASP A 131 2.54 -9.38 5.24
N HIS A 132 2.59 -10.63 5.70
CA HIS A 132 1.75 -11.72 5.22
C HIS A 132 0.44 -11.74 6.01
N GLN A 133 -0.65 -11.33 5.36
CA GLN A 133 -1.98 -11.33 5.93
C GLN A 133 -2.66 -12.70 5.73
N GLU A 134 -3.66 -13.01 6.55
CA GLU A 134 -4.47 -14.21 6.36
C GLU A 134 -5.08 -14.24 4.94
N ARG A 135 -5.21 -15.44 4.34
CA ARG A 135 -5.70 -15.67 2.96
C ARG A 135 -4.71 -15.35 1.81
N ASN A 136 -3.41 -15.47 2.06
CA ASN A 136 -2.33 -15.39 1.04
C ASN A 136 -2.15 -14.01 0.37
N TYR A 137 -2.57 -12.93 1.01
CA TYR A 137 -2.32 -11.57 0.53
C TYR A 137 -1.06 -10.99 1.22
N TYR A 138 -0.26 -10.26 0.45
CA TYR A 138 0.98 -9.63 0.92
C TYR A 138 0.84 -8.12 0.91
N LEU A 139 0.94 -7.49 2.08
CA LEU A 139 1.05 -6.04 2.22
C LEU A 139 2.52 -5.64 2.14
N HIS A 140 2.86 -4.78 1.20
CA HIS A 140 4.22 -4.26 1.01
C HIS A 140 4.33 -2.94 1.77
N ARG A 141 4.74 -3.02 3.04
CA ARG A 141 4.74 -1.88 3.97
C ARG A 141 6.05 -1.10 3.94
N VAL A 142 5.93 0.21 4.15
CA VAL A 142 7.05 1.10 4.45
C VAL A 142 6.94 1.53 5.91
N LEU A 143 7.99 1.29 6.69
CA LEU A 143 8.00 1.46 8.15
C LEU A 143 8.83 2.66 8.62
N GLU A 144 9.87 3.03 7.87
CA GLU A 144 10.74 4.14 8.25
C GLU A 144 11.42 4.74 7.01
N ALA A 145 11.56 6.06 6.98
CA ALA A 145 12.46 6.74 6.05
C ALA A 145 13.93 6.55 6.49
N PRO A 146 14.92 6.64 5.58
CA PRO A 146 16.33 6.55 5.93
C PRO A 146 16.72 7.62 6.95
N ARG A 147 17.54 7.23 7.94
CA ARG A 147 17.99 8.13 9.03
C ARG A 147 19.01 9.18 8.61
N SER A 148 19.48 9.13 7.36
CA SER A 148 20.38 10.10 6.77
C SER A 148 20.01 10.28 5.30
N PRO A 149 20.02 11.50 4.77
CA PRO A 149 19.71 11.71 3.35
C PRO A 149 20.75 10.97 2.49
N ILE A 150 20.27 10.24 1.49
CA ILE A 150 21.12 9.69 0.43
C ILE A 150 21.69 10.90 -0.31
N THR A 151 23.03 10.98 -0.32
CA THR A 151 23.78 12.08 -0.95
C THR A 151 24.03 11.80 -2.42
#